data_AF-A0A0F2RAQ8-F1
#
_entry.id   AF-A0A0F2RAQ8-F1
#
_cell.length_a   1.000
_cell.length_b   1.000
_cell.length_c   1.000
_cell.angle_alpha   90.00
_cell.angle_beta   90.00
_cell.angle_gamma   90.00
#
_symmetry.space_group_name_H-M   'P 1'
#
loop_
_entity.id
_entity.type
_entity.pdbx_description
1 polymer ?
#
loop_
_entity_poly.entity_id
_entity_poly.type
_entity_poly.pdbx_seq_one_letter_code
_entity_poly.pdbx_strand_id
1 'polypeptide(L)'
;MRLDHTLDLAEIGAVRATVGTGRSAGIASPRWRTVGLTVAEFRFSKSTRGRMAAAGPGKWCVHVTHVDLRIGFTDQTVYIPRGYPVGGCEYAAILEHEQAHVEDNLAVLEGFTQTFQREAHAVATKLNPMTVTSKRQAREKPLEKLSRGLAPLVRDFQATQARYAARRDTREHYAAVSRRCTNW
;
A
#
# COMPACT_ATOMS: atom_id res chain seq x y z
N MET A 1 12.82 0.32 -4.35
CA MET A 1 12.25 0.60 -5.69
C MET A 1 12.91 -0.33 -6.68
N ARG A 2 12.12 -0.97 -7.55
CA ARG A 2 12.60 -1.80 -8.66
C ARG A 2 12.22 -1.13 -9.97
N LEU A 3 13.11 -1.16 -10.96
CA LEU A 3 12.77 -0.73 -12.32
C LEU A 3 12.56 -1.96 -13.21
N ASP A 4 11.58 -1.89 -14.09
CA ASP A 4 11.27 -2.94 -15.07
C ASP A 4 11.09 -2.33 -16.45
N HIS A 5 11.97 -2.74 -17.38
CA HIS A 5 12.01 -2.25 -18.75
C HIS A 5 11.78 -3.36 -19.77
N THR A 6 11.24 -4.49 -19.32
CA THR A 6 11.10 -5.69 -20.15
C THR A 6 9.77 -5.75 -20.88
N LEU A 7 8.76 -5.05 -20.35
CA LEU A 7 7.39 -5.07 -20.85
C LEU A 7 7.15 -4.02 -21.92
N ASP A 8 6.23 -4.27 -22.84
CA ASP A 8 5.65 -3.24 -23.70
C ASP A 8 4.43 -2.57 -23.04
N LEU A 9 3.85 -1.61 -23.76
CA LEU A 9 2.68 -0.87 -23.29
C LEU A 9 1.44 -1.75 -23.06
N ALA A 10 1.22 -2.77 -23.89
CA ALA A 10 0.07 -3.65 -23.75
C ALA A 10 0.21 -4.53 -22.51
N GLU A 11 1.42 -5.06 -22.28
CA GLU A 11 1.76 -5.85 -21.10
C GLU A 11 1.69 -5.02 -19.81
N ILE A 12 2.17 -3.77 -19.83
CA ILE A 12 2.01 -2.84 -18.70
C ILE A 12 0.53 -2.54 -18.43
N GLY A 13 -0.28 -2.38 -19.48
CA GLY A 13 -1.74 -2.26 -19.37
C GLY A 13 -2.38 -3.47 -18.69
N ALA A 14 -1.92 -4.69 -19.03
CA ALA A 14 -2.38 -5.92 -18.40
C ALA A 14 -1.97 -5.98 -16.91
N VAL A 15 -0.73 -5.60 -16.55
CA VAL A 15 -0.28 -5.50 -15.15
C VAL A 15 -1.24 -4.61 -14.36
N ARG A 16 -1.53 -3.42 -14.87
CA ARG A 16 -2.45 -2.47 -14.23
C ARG A 16 -3.85 -3.06 -14.01
N ALA A 17 -4.39 -3.80 -14.97
CA ALA A 17 -5.70 -4.43 -14.84
C ALA A 17 -5.76 -5.47 -13.71
N THR A 18 -4.61 -6.01 -13.30
CA THR A 18 -4.49 -7.00 -12.22
C THR A 18 -4.14 -6.39 -10.84
N VAL A 19 -4.01 -5.07 -10.74
CA VAL A 19 -3.70 -4.38 -9.48
C VAL A 19 -4.92 -4.47 -8.55
N GLY A 20 -4.85 -5.42 -7.61
CA GLY A 20 -5.90 -5.70 -6.62
C GLY A 20 -5.79 -4.90 -5.33
N THR A 21 -6.63 -5.23 -4.35
CA THR A 21 -6.66 -4.59 -3.04
C THR A 21 -5.33 -4.76 -2.28
N GLY A 22 -4.70 -3.64 -1.90
CA GLY A 22 -3.37 -3.63 -1.28
C GLY A 22 -2.22 -3.29 -2.24
N ARG A 23 -2.51 -3.22 -3.55
CA ARG A 23 -1.61 -2.64 -4.55
C ARG A 23 -2.22 -1.34 -5.07
N SER A 24 -1.40 -0.31 -5.26
CA SER A 24 -1.82 0.95 -5.88
C SER A 24 -1.05 1.16 -7.17
N ALA A 25 -1.75 1.65 -8.19
CA ALA A 25 -1.19 1.98 -9.48
C ALA A 25 -1.47 3.44 -9.82
N GLY A 26 -0.48 4.16 -10.34
CA GLY A 26 -0.70 5.43 -11.04
C GLY A 26 -1.68 5.22 -12.20
N ILE A 27 -2.69 6.09 -12.31
CA ILE A 27 -3.75 5.98 -13.30
C ILE A 27 -3.38 6.89 -14.49
N ALA A 28 -2.61 6.37 -15.43
CA ALA A 28 -2.55 6.94 -16.77
C ALA A 28 -3.93 6.81 -17.45
N SER A 29 -4.60 7.89 -17.81
CA SER A 29 -5.85 7.77 -18.57
C SER A 29 -5.54 7.24 -19.98
N PRO A 30 -6.33 6.31 -20.56
CA PRO A 30 -6.14 5.84 -21.95
C PRO A 30 -6.20 6.96 -23.00
N ARG A 31 -6.70 8.15 -22.64
CA ARG A 31 -6.82 9.32 -23.52
C ARG A 31 -5.58 10.22 -23.51
N TRP A 32 -4.64 10.04 -22.57
CA TRP A 32 -3.46 10.88 -22.41
C TRP A 32 -2.22 9.98 -22.30
N ARG A 33 -1.21 10.22 -23.13
CA ARG A 33 0.01 9.40 -23.12
C ARG A 33 0.82 9.68 -21.85
N THR A 34 0.61 8.87 -20.83
CA THR A 34 1.76 8.30 -20.13
C THR A 34 1.83 6.83 -20.35
N VAL A 35 3.09 6.44 -20.41
CA VAL A 35 3.55 5.21 -21.00
C VAL A 35 4.21 4.34 -19.94
N GLY A 36 4.42 4.86 -18.72
CA GLY A 36 4.91 4.09 -17.58
C GLY A 36 3.80 3.64 -16.64
N LEU A 37 4.22 2.93 -15.57
CA LEU A 37 3.35 2.55 -14.47
C LEU A 37 4.16 2.33 -13.20
N THR A 38 3.77 2.97 -12.11
CA THR A 38 4.25 2.63 -10.77
C THR A 38 3.25 1.73 -10.06
N VAL A 39 3.69 0.54 -9.63
CA VAL A 39 2.91 -0.37 -8.78
C VAL A 39 3.57 -0.47 -7.41
N ALA A 40 2.83 -0.09 -6.36
CA ALA A 40 3.29 -0.20 -4.98
C ALA A 40 2.52 -1.27 -4.21
N GLU A 41 3.24 -2.17 -3.55
CA GLU A 41 2.66 -3.26 -2.75
C GLU A 41 2.70 -2.91 -1.27
N PHE A 42 1.58 -2.40 -0.76
CA PHE A 42 1.47 -2.08 0.67
C PHE A 42 1.23 -3.33 1.50
N ARG A 43 2.09 -3.55 2.50
CA ARG A 43 1.96 -4.63 3.46
C ARG A 43 1.69 -4.09 4.85
N PHE A 44 0.59 -4.58 5.41
CA PHE A 44 0.25 -4.39 6.82
C PHE A 44 0.25 -5.74 7.53
N SER A 45 1.25 -5.95 8.40
CA SER A 45 1.35 -7.16 9.21
C SER A 45 1.28 -6.81 10.69
N LYS A 46 0.82 -7.80 11.48
CA LYS A 46 0.52 -7.62 12.88
C LYS A 46 0.76 -8.91 13.65
N SER A 47 1.22 -8.77 14.88
CA SER A 47 1.31 -9.86 15.84
C SER A 47 0.93 -9.37 17.23
N THR A 48 0.47 -10.29 18.07
CA THR A 48 0.13 -10.01 19.47
C THR A 48 0.90 -10.94 20.38
N ARG A 49 1.26 -10.43 21.56
CA ARG A 49 1.77 -11.23 22.67
C ARG A 49 0.92 -10.95 23.89
N GLY A 50 0.76 -11.94 24.77
CA GLY A 50 -0.13 -11.81 25.91
C GLY A 50 -0.04 -12.98 26.88
N ARG A 51 -0.84 -12.90 27.93
CA ARG A 51 -1.04 -13.95 28.94
C ARG A 51 -2.38 -14.62 28.69
N MET A 52 -2.47 -15.89 29.07
CA MET A 52 -3.68 -16.66 28.99
C MET A 52 -3.82 -17.51 30.26
N ALA A 53 -5.03 -17.56 30.81
CA ALA A 53 -5.36 -18.36 31.99
C ALA A 53 -6.65 -19.14 31.75
N ALA A 54 -6.77 -20.32 32.37
CA ALA A 54 -8.04 -21.05 32.37
C ALA A 54 -9.09 -20.26 33.17
N ALA A 55 -10.30 -20.14 32.65
CA ALA A 55 -11.42 -19.41 33.26
C ALA A 55 -12.62 -20.33 33.55
N GLY A 56 -12.40 -21.64 33.52
CA GLY A 56 -13.42 -22.68 33.67
C GLY A 56 -13.34 -23.75 32.56
N PRO A 57 -14.21 -24.77 32.59
CA PRO A 57 -14.22 -25.83 31.59
C PRO A 57 -14.36 -25.27 30.17
N GLY A 58 -13.35 -25.51 29.33
CA GLY A 58 -13.30 -25.03 27.94
C GLY A 58 -13.21 -23.51 27.78
N LYS A 59 -12.98 -22.73 28.85
CA LYS A 59 -12.91 -21.26 28.80
C LYS A 59 -11.51 -20.77 29.13
N TRP A 60 -11.07 -19.77 28.38
CA TRP A 60 -9.76 -19.14 28.54
C TRP A 60 -9.93 -17.62 28.61
N CYS A 61 -9.31 -17.00 29.61
CA CYS A 61 -9.14 -15.56 29.69
C CYS A 61 -7.82 -15.19 29.01
N VAL A 62 -7.85 -14.18 28.14
CA VAL A 62 -6.71 -13.70 27.36
C VAL A 62 -6.50 -12.23 27.68
N HIS A 63 -5.23 -11.89 27.93
CA HIS A 63 -4.79 -10.53 28.18
C HIS A 63 -3.59 -10.21 27.29
N VAL A 64 -3.84 -9.45 26.22
CA VAL A 64 -2.82 -8.96 25.28
C VAL A 64 -1.92 -7.95 25.99
N THR A 65 -0.62 -8.16 26.02
CA THR A 65 0.33 -7.23 26.64
C THR A 65 1.09 -6.40 25.61
N HIS A 66 1.24 -6.92 24.39
CA HIS A 66 1.94 -6.23 23.31
C HIS A 66 1.22 -6.45 21.99
N VAL A 67 1.23 -5.39 21.17
CA VAL A 67 0.82 -5.41 19.78
C VAL A 67 2.00 -4.90 18.97
N ASP A 68 2.48 -5.73 18.05
CA ASP A 68 3.53 -5.37 17.11
C ASP A 68 2.87 -5.16 15.74
N LEU A 69 3.03 -3.97 15.17
CA LEU A 69 2.58 -3.65 13.82
C LEU A 69 3.78 -3.40 12.93
N ARG A 70 3.74 -3.93 11.70
CA ARG A 70 4.69 -3.54 10.65
C ARG A 70 3.90 -3.08 9.43
N ILE A 71 4.13 -1.83 9.05
CA ILE A 71 3.57 -1.15 7.89
C ILE A 71 4.71 -0.79 6.95
N GLY A 72 4.46 -0.87 5.65
CA GLY A 72 5.43 -0.46 4.63
C GLY A 72 5.09 -0.99 3.26
N PHE A 73 5.93 -0.68 2.29
CA PHE A 73 5.85 -1.26 0.96
C PHE A 73 6.84 -2.41 0.85
N THR A 74 6.39 -3.60 0.46
CA THR A 74 7.29 -4.73 0.18
C THR A 74 8.00 -4.57 -1.14
N ASP A 75 7.32 -3.96 -2.11
CA ASP A 75 7.88 -3.59 -3.39
C ASP A 75 7.24 -2.31 -3.91
N GLN A 76 8.01 -1.54 -4.67
CA GLN A 76 7.55 -0.44 -5.50
C GLN A 76 8.24 -0.58 -6.84
N THR A 77 7.53 -1.14 -7.83
CA THR A 77 8.04 -1.36 -9.17
C THR A 77 7.59 -0.25 -10.10
N VAL A 78 8.55 0.37 -10.78
CA VAL A 78 8.33 1.30 -11.88
C VAL A 78 8.55 0.57 -13.19
N TYR A 79 7.49 0.49 -13.99
CA TYR A 79 7.51 -0.06 -15.33
C TYR A 79 7.70 1.07 -16.34
N ILE A 80 8.67 0.93 -17.23
CA ILE A 80 8.86 1.79 -18.40
C ILE A 80 8.86 0.89 -19.63
N PRO A 81 8.10 1.19 -20.69
CA PRO A 81 8.02 0.32 -21.84
C PRO A 81 9.37 0.14 -22.49
N ARG A 82 9.68 -1.09 -22.90
CA ARG A 82 10.91 -1.44 -23.62
C ARG A 82 11.15 -0.64 -24.90
N GLY A 83 10.09 -0.07 -25.48
CA GLY A 83 10.17 0.81 -26.65
C GLY A 83 10.88 2.13 -26.40
N TYR A 84 11.05 2.54 -25.13
CA TYR A 84 11.83 3.72 -24.75
C TYR A 84 13.21 3.28 -24.25
N PRO A 85 14.27 3.49 -25.04
CA PRO A 85 15.61 3.01 -24.68
C PRO A 85 16.12 3.70 -23.41
N VAL A 86 16.77 2.91 -22.56
CA VAL A 86 17.39 3.41 -21.32
C VAL A 86 18.35 4.56 -21.66
N GLY A 87 18.21 5.68 -20.95
CA GLY A 87 19.01 6.89 -21.16
C GLY A 87 18.47 7.85 -22.23
N GLY A 88 17.40 7.49 -22.95
CA GLY A 88 16.70 8.39 -23.86
C GLY A 88 15.89 9.48 -23.15
N CYS A 89 15.44 10.49 -23.90
CA CYS A 89 14.65 11.61 -23.36
C CYS A 89 13.32 11.11 -22.76
N GLU A 90 12.56 10.33 -23.53
CA GLU A 90 11.26 9.81 -23.12
C GLU A 90 11.42 8.90 -21.91
N TYR A 91 12.42 8.02 -21.93
CA TYR A 91 12.75 7.18 -20.78
C TYR A 91 12.96 8.00 -19.51
N ALA A 92 13.75 9.07 -19.57
CA ALA A 92 14.01 9.93 -18.42
C ALA A 92 12.75 10.67 -17.95
N ALA A 93 11.94 11.18 -18.90
CA ALA A 93 10.69 11.87 -18.59
C ALA A 93 9.64 10.95 -17.96
N ILE A 94 9.56 9.69 -18.41
CA ILE A 94 8.70 8.67 -17.82
C ILE A 94 9.20 8.31 -16.42
N LEU A 95 10.50 8.02 -16.30
CA LEU A 95 11.10 7.67 -15.02
C LEU A 95 10.87 8.75 -13.98
N GLU A 96 11.06 10.02 -14.32
CA GLU A 96 10.80 11.16 -13.43
C GLU A 96 9.33 11.22 -12.99
N HIS A 97 8.39 11.04 -13.92
CA HIS A 97 6.96 11.01 -13.59
C HIS A 97 6.63 9.85 -12.64
N GLU A 98 7.13 8.65 -12.93
CA GLU A 98 6.87 7.46 -12.12
C GLU A 98 7.59 7.49 -10.76
N GLN A 99 8.80 8.05 -10.69
CA GLN A 99 9.50 8.27 -9.42
C GLN A 99 8.72 9.18 -8.48
N ALA A 100 8.05 10.19 -9.02
CA ALA A 100 7.21 11.05 -8.22
C ALA A 100 6.09 10.24 -7.53
N HIS A 101 5.51 9.23 -8.18
CA HIS A 101 4.51 8.34 -7.54
C HIS A 101 5.11 7.54 -6.39
N VAL A 102 6.36 7.10 -6.52
CA VAL A 102 7.10 6.42 -5.43
C VAL A 102 7.29 7.37 -4.24
N GLU A 103 7.65 8.63 -4.49
CA GLU A 103 7.83 9.65 -3.47
C GLU A 103 6.51 9.95 -2.73
N ASP A 104 5.42 10.13 -3.46
CA ASP A 104 4.09 10.36 -2.88
C ASP A 104 3.66 9.19 -1.99
N ASN A 105 3.90 7.95 -2.43
CA ASN A 105 3.61 6.76 -1.63
C ASN A 105 4.36 6.76 -0.30
N LEU A 106 5.65 7.12 -0.32
CA LEU A 106 6.49 7.22 0.88
C LEU A 106 6.03 8.37 1.79
N ALA A 107 5.72 9.53 1.22
CA ALA A 107 5.23 10.68 1.97
C ALA A 107 3.88 10.40 2.67
N VAL A 108 2.96 9.73 1.97
CA VAL A 108 1.67 9.31 2.56
C VAL A 108 1.89 8.30 3.69
N LEU A 109 2.82 7.35 3.53
CA LEU A 109 3.16 6.40 4.60
C LEU A 109 3.75 7.09 5.83
N GLU A 110 4.70 8.00 5.62
CA GLU A 110 5.31 8.78 6.69
C GLU A 110 4.25 9.57 7.46
N GLY A 111 3.38 10.32 6.75
CA GLY A 111 2.31 11.11 7.37
C GLY A 111 1.29 10.28 8.14
N PHE A 112 1.11 9.00 7.81
CA PHE A 112 0.19 8.10 8.51
C PHE A 112 0.83 7.38 9.71
N THR A 113 2.15 7.40 9.87
CA THR A 113 2.87 6.57 10.86
C THR A 113 2.36 6.81 12.29
N GLN A 114 2.25 8.07 12.72
CA GLN A 114 1.76 8.41 14.06
C GLN A 114 0.27 8.06 14.24
N THR A 115 -0.53 8.20 13.19
CA THR A 115 -1.95 7.82 13.21
C THR A 115 -2.11 6.30 13.37
N PHE A 116 -1.33 5.49 12.64
CA PHE A 116 -1.29 4.05 12.85
C PHE A 116 -0.94 3.69 14.28
N GLN A 117 0.08 4.33 14.86
CA GLN A 117 0.47 4.07 16.25
C GLN A 117 -0.67 4.38 17.23
N ARG A 118 -1.29 5.56 17.10
CA ARG A 118 -2.38 6.00 17.98
C ARG A 118 -3.61 5.10 17.86
N GLU A 119 -4.07 4.81 16.65
CA GLU A 119 -5.25 3.97 16.44
C GLU A 119 -4.99 2.53 16.88
N ALA A 120 -3.78 2.00 16.66
CA ALA A 120 -3.40 0.68 17.15
C ALA A 120 -3.45 0.61 18.66
N HIS A 121 -2.93 1.63 19.34
CA HIS A 121 -2.99 1.74 20.79
C HIS A 121 -4.46 1.81 21.26
N ALA A 122 -5.28 2.67 20.64
CA ALA A 122 -6.70 2.83 20.99
C ALA A 122 -7.53 1.55 20.78
N VAL A 123 -7.22 0.76 19.74
CA VAL A 123 -7.84 -0.56 19.52
C VAL A 123 -7.31 -1.57 20.54
N ALA A 124 -6.00 -1.57 20.82
CA ALA A 124 -5.36 -2.49 21.74
C ALA A 124 -5.87 -2.36 23.19
N THR A 125 -6.10 -1.14 23.67
CA THR A 125 -6.64 -0.91 25.03
C THR A 125 -8.04 -1.49 25.22
N LYS A 126 -8.81 -1.62 24.13
CA LYS A 126 -10.15 -2.21 24.11
C LYS A 126 -10.14 -3.72 23.87
N LEU A 127 -8.98 -4.34 23.65
CA LEU A 127 -8.88 -5.78 23.46
C LEU A 127 -9.10 -6.53 24.78
N ASN A 128 -8.73 -5.97 25.91
CA ASN A 128 -8.57 -6.73 27.15
C ASN A 128 -9.66 -6.47 28.21
N PRO A 129 -9.90 -7.44 29.11
CA PRO A 129 -9.63 -8.87 28.94
C PRO A 129 -10.61 -9.51 27.94
N MET A 130 -10.25 -10.66 27.36
CA MET A 130 -11.18 -11.45 26.53
C MET A 130 -11.39 -12.85 27.07
N THR A 131 -12.63 -13.32 27.05
CA THR A 131 -12.95 -14.73 27.26
C THR A 131 -13.17 -15.43 25.93
N VAL A 132 -12.50 -16.56 25.71
CA VAL A 132 -12.61 -17.38 24.50
C VAL A 132 -12.81 -18.85 24.87
N THR A 133 -13.30 -19.66 23.92
CA THR A 133 -13.67 -21.06 24.19
C THR A 133 -12.60 -22.08 23.76
N SER A 134 -11.43 -21.62 23.30
CA SER A 134 -10.31 -22.49 22.99
C SER A 134 -8.97 -21.75 22.97
N LYS A 135 -7.87 -22.48 23.15
CA LYS A 135 -6.51 -21.95 22.98
C LYS A 135 -6.27 -21.41 21.56
N ARG A 136 -6.92 -21.98 20.53
CA ARG A 136 -6.83 -21.48 19.15
C ARG A 136 -7.46 -20.09 19.05
N GLN A 137 -8.67 -19.91 19.56
CA GLN A 137 -9.32 -18.61 19.62
C GLN A 137 -8.52 -17.59 20.43
N ALA A 138 -7.80 -18.02 21.47
CA ALA A 138 -6.94 -17.13 22.24
C ALA A 138 -5.82 -16.49 21.41
N ARG A 139 -5.38 -17.15 20.33
CA ARG A 139 -4.39 -16.61 19.38
C ARG A 139 -5.04 -15.80 18.26
N GLU A 140 -6.16 -16.29 17.72
CA GLU A 140 -6.81 -15.70 16.53
C GLU A 140 -7.67 -14.47 16.85
N LYS A 141 -8.47 -14.51 17.93
CA LYS A 141 -9.43 -13.45 18.25
C LYS A 141 -8.80 -12.07 18.52
N PRO A 142 -7.64 -11.95 19.20
CA PRO A 142 -6.97 -10.67 19.32
C PRO A 142 -6.61 -10.06 17.96
N LEU A 143 -6.04 -10.88 17.07
CA LEU A 143 -5.62 -10.46 15.72
C LEU A 143 -6.84 -10.08 14.86
N GLU A 144 -7.93 -10.83 14.97
CA GLU A 144 -9.19 -10.56 14.26
C GLU A 144 -9.78 -9.21 14.69
N LYS A 145 -9.89 -8.95 16.01
CA LYS A 145 -10.38 -7.67 16.54
C LYS A 145 -9.47 -6.51 16.16
N LEU A 146 -8.15 -6.69 16.26
CA LEU A 146 -7.17 -5.70 15.82
C LEU A 146 -7.31 -5.40 14.32
N SER A 147 -7.51 -6.43 13.48
CA SER A 147 -7.78 -6.26 12.04
C SER A 147 -9.00 -5.38 11.81
N ARG A 148 -10.11 -5.73 12.47
CA ARG A 148 -11.39 -5.02 12.29
C ARG A 148 -11.31 -3.59 12.77
N GLY A 149 -10.65 -3.34 13.90
CA GLY A 149 -10.46 -1.99 14.45
C GLY A 149 -9.59 -1.09 13.57
N LEU A 150 -8.56 -1.66 12.92
CA LEU A 150 -7.63 -0.90 12.07
C LEU A 150 -8.06 -0.83 10.60
N ALA A 151 -9.06 -1.62 10.18
CA ALA A 151 -9.53 -1.63 8.80
C ALA A 151 -9.96 -0.25 8.25
N PRO A 152 -10.65 0.62 9.02
CA PRO A 152 -10.95 1.98 8.56
C PRO A 152 -9.68 2.78 8.25
N LEU A 153 -8.69 2.74 9.13
CA LEU A 153 -7.43 3.47 8.93
C LEU A 153 -6.68 2.98 7.68
N VAL A 154 -6.64 1.67 7.44
CA VAL A 154 -6.03 1.12 6.22
C VAL A 154 -6.76 1.61 4.97
N ARG A 155 -8.10 1.71 5.00
CA ARG A 155 -8.87 2.27 3.87
C ARG A 155 -8.60 3.75 3.68
N ASP A 156 -8.50 4.53 4.75
CA ASP A 156 -8.21 5.97 4.67
C ASP A 156 -6.81 6.24 4.10
N PHE A 157 -5.83 5.42 4.50
CA PHE A 157 -4.48 5.42 3.93
C PHE A 157 -4.51 5.14 2.42
N GLN A 158 -5.19 4.07 1.99
CA GLN A 158 -5.32 3.72 0.57
C GLN A 158 -6.06 4.79 -0.24
N ALA A 159 -7.14 5.36 0.32
CA ALA A 159 -7.87 6.45 -0.31
C ALA A 159 -7.01 7.71 -0.44
N THR A 160 -6.14 7.97 0.54
CA THR A 160 -5.20 9.10 0.48
C THR A 160 -4.17 8.90 -0.61
N GLN A 161 -3.57 7.72 -0.72
CA GLN A 161 -2.67 7.41 -1.85
C GLN A 161 -3.35 7.64 -3.20
N ALA A 162 -4.58 7.13 -3.37
CA ALA A 162 -5.32 7.28 -4.61
C ALA A 162 -5.59 8.77 -4.96
N ARG A 163 -5.84 9.62 -3.94
CA ARG A 163 -6.00 11.06 -4.15
C ARG A 163 -4.70 11.75 -4.56
N TYR A 164 -3.55 11.35 -3.99
CA TYR A 164 -2.25 11.90 -4.39
C TYR A 164 -1.94 11.54 -5.84
N ALA A 165 -2.07 10.26 -6.22
CA ALA A 165 -1.90 9.81 -7.60
C ALA A 165 -2.82 10.60 -8.55
N ALA A 166 -4.12 10.71 -8.23
CA ALA A 166 -5.09 11.42 -9.07
C ALA A 166 -4.80 12.93 -9.23
N ARG A 167 -4.14 13.58 -8.26
CA ARG A 167 -3.73 15.00 -8.37
C ARG A 167 -2.57 15.18 -9.36
N ARG A 168 -1.71 14.18 -9.50
CA ARG A 168 -0.59 14.21 -10.44
C ARG A 168 -1.00 13.76 -11.83
N ASP A 169 -1.86 12.74 -11.91
CA ASP A 169 -2.28 12.11 -13.16
C ASP A 169 -3.35 12.92 -13.90
N THR A 170 -3.05 14.19 -14.17
CA THR A 170 -3.92 15.11 -14.89
C THR A 170 -3.56 15.17 -16.38
N ARG A 171 -4.54 15.54 -17.20
CA ARG A 171 -4.35 15.75 -18.64
C ARG A 171 -3.25 16.78 -18.90
N GLU A 172 -3.27 17.86 -18.14
CA GLU A 172 -2.37 18.99 -18.29
C GLU A 172 -0.93 18.59 -17.98
N HIS A 173 -0.74 17.80 -16.92
CA HIS A 173 0.56 17.24 -16.57
C HIS A 173 1.08 16.30 -17.65
N TYR A 174 0.26 15.37 -18.14
CA TYR A 174 0.64 14.47 -19.23
C TYR A 174 0.96 15.18 -20.54
N ALA A 175 0.23 16.23 -20.88
CA ALA A 175 0.54 17.07 -22.03
C ALA A 175 1.86 17.82 -21.83
N ALA A 176 2.20 18.26 -20.61
CA ALA A 176 3.48 18.88 -20.31
C ALA A 176 4.64 17.90 -20.45
N VAL A 177 4.50 16.67 -19.91
CA VAL A 177 5.49 15.59 -20.07
C VAL A 177 5.68 15.27 -21.55
N SER A 178 4.59 15.08 -22.31
CA SER A 178 4.63 14.75 -23.74
C SER A 178 5.27 15.84 -24.62
N ARG A 179 5.42 17.09 -24.14
CA ARG A 179 6.10 18.15 -24.89
C ARG A 179 7.61 18.21 -24.67
N ARG A 180 8.15 17.44 -23.71
CA ARG A 180 9.58 17.47 -23.36
C ARG A 180 10.47 16.77 -24.38
N CYS A 181 9.91 15.80 -25.10
CA CYS A 181 10.63 14.92 -26.02
C CYS A 181 9.86 14.77 -27.34
N THR A 182 10.51 14.25 -28.38
CA THR A 182 9.97 14.21 -29.74
C THR A 182 9.50 12.83 -30.19
N ASN A 183 10.00 11.76 -29.58
CA ASN A 183 9.83 10.38 -30.02
C ASN A 183 8.99 9.57 -29.03
N TRP A 184 7.81 10.08 -28.72
CA TRP A 184 6.83 9.36 -27.91
C TRP A 184 6.27 8.19 -28.69
#